data_AF-A0A9P8BFB7-F1
#
_entry.id   AF-A0A9P8BFB7-F1
#
_cell.length_a   1.000
_cell.length_b   1.000
_cell.length_c   1.000
_cell.angle_alpha   90.00
_cell.angle_beta   90.00
_cell.angle_gamma   90.00
#
_symmetry.space_group_name_H-M   'P 1'
#
loop_
_entity.id
_entity.type
_entity.pdbx_description
1 polymer ?
#
loop_
_entity_poly.entity_id
_entity_poly.type
_entity_poly.pdbx_seq_one_letter_code
_entity_poly.pdbx_strand_id
1 'polypeptide(L)'
;MNSTPSYYSAEQLAEYLKHIGFPSAVNDEPSLDSVEAIIRHHLITVPSENTEMHYTARGEADSDPQAVYKRVIEDKKGGTLCHGVHFLLLGMLLKLGYRQLYFYYS
;
A
#
# COMPACT_ATOMS: atom_id res chain seq x y z
N MET A 1 -15.00 -7.87 -17.12
CA MET A 1 -14.02 -8.24 -16.07
C MET A 1 -14.22 -7.29 -14.91
N ASN A 2 -14.56 -7.80 -13.72
CA ASN A 2 -14.85 -6.96 -12.56
C ASN A 2 -13.54 -6.51 -11.91
N SER A 3 -13.38 -5.21 -11.68
CA SER A 3 -12.23 -4.67 -10.94
C SER A 3 -12.45 -4.88 -9.44
N THR A 4 -11.45 -5.40 -8.73
CA THR A 4 -11.48 -5.45 -7.27
C THR A 4 -11.43 -4.02 -6.71
N PRO A 5 -12.37 -3.62 -5.84
CA PRO A 5 -12.35 -2.29 -5.23
C PRO A 5 -11.23 -2.16 -4.19
N SER A 6 -10.73 -0.94 -4.00
CA SER A 6 -9.79 -0.62 -2.93
C SER A 6 -10.49 -0.55 -1.56
N TYR A 7 -9.78 -0.92 -0.50
CA TYR A 7 -10.21 -0.75 0.89
C TYR A 7 -9.99 0.67 1.44
N TYR A 8 -9.31 1.56 0.68
CA TYR A 8 -8.90 2.88 1.14
C TYR A 8 -9.76 4.03 0.59
N SER A 9 -9.92 5.06 1.42
CA SER A 9 -10.62 6.29 1.04
C SER A 9 -9.76 7.19 0.13
N ALA A 10 -10.34 8.27 -0.41
CA ALA A 10 -9.58 9.24 -1.21
C ALA A 10 -8.59 10.02 -0.34
N GLU A 11 -8.98 10.31 0.90
CA GLU A 11 -8.17 10.99 1.91
C GLU A 11 -6.97 10.13 2.32
N GLN A 12 -7.18 8.82 2.51
CA GLN A 12 -6.10 7.88 2.80
C GLN A 12 -5.11 7.76 1.64
N LEU A 13 -5.59 7.81 0.39
CA LEU A 13 -4.70 7.87 -0.77
C LEU A 13 -3.88 9.16 -0.78
N ALA A 14 -4.51 10.31 -0.54
CA ALA A 14 -3.80 11.59 -0.51
C ALA A 14 -2.69 11.61 0.56
N GLU A 15 -2.98 11.12 1.77
CA GLU A 15 -1.97 11.01 2.84
C GLU A 15 -0.89 9.96 2.53
N TYR A 16 -1.23 8.87 1.85
CA TYR A 16 -0.25 7.90 1.37
C TYR A 16 0.72 8.52 0.34
N LEU A 17 0.20 9.18 -0.69
CA LEU A 17 1.02 9.82 -1.73
C LEU A 17 1.95 10.87 -1.12
N LYS A 18 1.43 11.66 -0.17
CA LYS A 18 2.22 12.60 0.63
C LYS A 18 3.28 11.88 1.47
N HIS A 19 2.93 10.77 2.13
CA HIS A 19 3.86 9.99 2.95
C HIS A 19 5.04 9.51 2.13
N ILE A 20 4.81 8.92 0.94
CA ILE A 20 5.87 8.41 0.07
C ILE A 20 6.59 9.52 -0.74
N GLY A 21 6.22 10.79 -0.53
CA GLY A 21 6.80 11.93 -1.24
C GLY A 21 6.47 11.96 -2.73
N PHE A 22 5.35 11.37 -3.14
CA PHE A 22 4.91 11.39 -4.53
C PHE A 22 4.15 12.68 -4.84
N PRO A 23 4.52 13.43 -5.89
CA PRO A 23 3.85 14.69 -6.21
C PRO A 23 2.39 14.46 -6.58
N SER A 24 1.50 15.25 -6.01
CA SER A 24 0.03 15.18 -6.17
C SER A 24 -0.48 15.35 -7.62
N ALA A 25 0.38 15.73 -8.57
CA ALA A 25 0.03 15.96 -9.97
C ALA A 25 0.12 14.68 -10.81
N VAL A 26 -0.43 13.58 -10.29
CA VAL A 26 -0.57 12.36 -11.08
C VAL A 26 -1.57 12.69 -12.19
N ASN A 27 -1.18 12.54 -13.45
CA ASN A 27 -2.16 12.47 -14.53
C ASN A 27 -3.23 11.45 -14.12
N ASP A 28 -4.51 11.78 -14.27
CA ASP A 28 -5.65 11.00 -13.75
C ASP A 28 -5.71 9.55 -14.27
N GLU A 29 -4.88 9.20 -15.27
CA GLU A 29 -4.85 7.90 -15.91
C GLU A 29 -3.65 7.04 -15.47
N PRO A 30 -3.89 5.80 -15.01
CA PRO A 30 -2.85 4.80 -14.73
C PRO A 30 -1.89 4.59 -15.91
N SER A 31 -0.58 4.64 -15.65
CA SER A 31 0.47 4.45 -16.66
C SER A 31 1.64 3.62 -16.13
N LEU A 32 2.47 3.08 -17.02
CA LEU A 32 3.68 2.35 -16.60
C LEU A 32 4.64 3.27 -15.83
N ASP A 33 4.83 4.50 -16.30
CA ASP A 33 5.71 5.47 -15.67
C ASP A 33 5.24 5.85 -14.27
N SER A 34 3.92 6.02 -14.08
CA SER A 34 3.36 6.38 -12.77
C SER A 34 3.42 5.22 -11.77
N VAL A 35 3.15 3.97 -12.18
CA VAL A 35 3.30 2.82 -11.26
C VAL A 35 4.75 2.59 -10.89
N GLU A 36 5.68 2.72 -11.83
CA GLU A 36 7.11 2.59 -11.56
C GLU A 36 7.57 3.63 -10.53
N ALA A 37 7.17 4.89 -10.72
CA ALA A 37 7.52 5.96 -9.80
C ALA A 37 6.90 5.73 -8.41
N ILE A 38 5.62 5.35 -8.32
CA ILE A 38 4.96 5.03 -7.04
C ILE A 38 5.66 3.88 -6.32
N ILE A 39 6.01 2.81 -7.03
CA ILE A 39 6.73 1.66 -6.45
C ILE A 39 8.09 2.10 -5.91
N ARG A 40 8.86 2.88 -6.67
CA ARG A 40 10.17 3.39 -6.23
C ARG A 40 10.03 4.24 -4.97
N HIS A 41 9.10 5.19 -4.96
CA HIS A 41 8.82 6.04 -3.81
C HIS A 41 8.38 5.24 -2.57
N HIS A 42 7.55 4.21 -2.77
CA HIS A 42 7.14 3.30 -1.71
C HIS A 42 8.35 2.56 -1.11
N LEU A 43 9.17 1.91 -1.95
CA LEU A 43 10.28 1.07 -1.50
C LEU A 43 11.36 1.84 -0.74
N ILE A 44 11.60 3.11 -1.08
CA ILE A 44 12.60 3.94 -0.39
C ILE A 44 12.06 4.60 0.89
N THR A 45 10.73 4.67 1.05
CA THR A 45 10.10 5.36 2.18
C THR A 45 9.60 4.38 3.24
N VAL A 46 8.95 3.30 2.81
CA VAL A 46 8.27 2.34 3.69
C VAL A 46 9.22 1.17 3.98
N PRO A 47 9.74 1.03 5.21
CA PRO A 47 10.62 -0.08 5.54
C PRO A 47 9.87 -1.40 5.48
N SER A 48 10.50 -2.43 4.90
CA SER A 48 10.05 -3.79 5.16
C SER A 48 10.75 -4.35 6.38
N GLU A 49 9.97 -4.74 7.38
CA GLU A 49 10.45 -5.17 8.69
C GLU A 49 9.45 -6.10 9.37
N ASN A 50 9.89 -6.84 10.38
CA ASN A 50 9.07 -7.82 11.11
C ASN A 50 9.07 -7.59 12.63
N THR A 51 9.44 -6.40 13.10
CA THR A 51 9.54 -6.05 14.52
C THR A 51 8.22 -6.23 15.26
N GLU A 52 7.08 -6.07 14.59
CA GLU A 52 5.77 -6.33 15.19
C GLU A 52 5.65 -7.76 15.72
N MET A 53 6.14 -8.75 14.96
CA MET A 53 6.07 -10.17 15.31
C MET A 53 6.97 -10.51 16.50
N HIS A 54 8.07 -9.78 16.68
CA HIS A 54 9.07 -10.09 17.70
C HIS A 54 8.93 -9.26 18.98
N TYR A 55 8.36 -8.06 18.89
CA TYR A 55 8.38 -7.07 19.99
C TYR A 55 7.00 -6.56 20.39
N THR A 56 5.92 -7.20 19.93
CA THR A 56 4.57 -6.94 20.45
C THR A 56 4.01 -8.18 21.14
N ALA A 57 3.08 -7.97 22.06
CA ALA A 57 2.42 -9.06 22.78
C ALA A 57 1.63 -10.01 21.86
N ARG A 58 1.25 -9.54 20.66
CA ARG A 58 0.48 -10.32 19.68
C ARG A 58 1.33 -11.41 19.03
N GLY A 59 2.63 -11.17 18.82
CA GLY A 59 3.54 -12.14 18.20
C GLY A 59 3.34 -12.37 16.70
N GLU A 60 2.44 -11.61 16.06
CA GLU A 60 2.11 -11.72 14.64
C GLU A 60 1.88 -10.32 14.05
N ALA A 61 2.08 -10.20 12.74
CA ALA A 61 1.81 -8.96 12.02
C ALA A 61 0.32 -8.85 11.68
N ASP A 62 -0.24 -7.65 11.78
CA ASP A 62 -1.63 -7.43 11.37
C ASP A 62 -1.76 -7.47 9.84
N SER A 63 -2.87 -8.05 9.37
CA SER A 63 -3.24 -8.13 7.95
C SER A 63 -4.49 -7.32 7.62
N ASP A 64 -5.16 -6.74 8.63
CA ASP A 64 -6.27 -5.81 8.40
C ASP A 64 -5.75 -4.56 7.66
N PRO A 65 -6.37 -4.16 6.53
CA PRO A 65 -5.90 -3.01 5.75
C PRO A 65 -5.82 -1.70 6.56
N GLN A 66 -6.74 -1.48 7.51
CA GLN A 66 -6.76 -0.25 8.32
C GLN A 66 -5.69 -0.29 9.41
N ALA A 67 -5.44 -1.46 10.02
CA ALA A 67 -4.34 -1.64 10.95
C ALA A 67 -2.97 -1.42 10.27
N VAL A 68 -2.80 -1.96 9.06
CA VAL A 68 -1.59 -1.75 8.25
C VAL A 68 -1.44 -0.29 7.86
N TYR A 69 -2.51 0.37 7.41
CA TYR A 69 -2.50 1.79 7.08
C TYR A 69 -2.07 2.64 8.28
N LYS A 70 -2.68 2.42 9.45
CA LYS A 70 -2.31 3.13 10.67
C LYS A 70 -0.82 2.94 10.98
N ARG A 71 -0.35 1.69 10.99
CA ARG A 71 1.04 1.37 11.31
C ARG A 71 2.04 2.06 10.37
N VAL A 72 1.77 1.99 9.07
CA VAL A 72 2.71 2.51 8.06
C VAL A 72 2.60 4.02 7.91
N ILE A 73 1.37 4.54 7.80
CA ILE A 73 1.12 5.94 7.44
C ILE A 73 1.05 6.86 8.65
N GLU A 74 0.39 6.45 9.73
CA GLU A 74 0.22 7.27 10.93
C GLU A 74 1.40 7.09 11.89
N ASP A 75 1.76 5.84 12.21
CA ASP A 75 2.82 5.52 13.17
C ASP A 75 4.23 5.59 12.54
N LYS A 76 4.31 5.76 11.22
CA LYS A 76 5.57 5.84 10.44
C LYS A 76 6.50 4.65 10.67
N LYS A 77 5.93 3.46 10.85
CA LYS A 77 6.66 2.20 11.00
C LYS A 77 6.66 1.43 9.69
N GLY A 78 7.49 0.40 9.62
CA GLY A 78 7.44 -0.53 8.51
C GLY A 78 6.39 -1.62 8.72
N GLY A 79 6.42 -2.62 7.86
CA GLY A 79 5.57 -3.80 8.00
C GLY A 79 6.13 -4.99 7.23
N THR A 80 5.49 -6.14 7.41
CA THR A 80 5.93 -7.36 6.75
C THR A 80 5.79 -7.20 5.23
N LEU A 81 6.81 -7.67 4.51
CA LEU A 81 6.91 -7.59 3.06
C LEU A 81 5.69 -8.22 2.36
N CYS A 82 5.20 -9.37 2.84
CA CYS A 82 4.12 -10.10 2.18
C CYS A 82 2.70 -9.59 2.51
N HIS A 83 2.39 -9.31 3.79
CA HIS A 83 1.00 -9.03 4.21
C HIS A 83 0.76 -7.57 4.61
N GLY A 84 1.80 -6.83 4.99
CA GLY A 84 1.65 -5.42 5.34
C GLY A 84 1.82 -4.52 4.13
N VAL A 85 3.08 -4.26 3.80
CA VAL A 85 3.45 -3.14 2.91
C VAL A 85 3.03 -3.35 1.46
N HIS A 86 3.03 -4.60 0.97
CA HIS A 86 2.55 -4.90 -0.39
C HIS A 86 1.02 -4.83 -0.53
N PHE A 87 0.24 -5.24 0.47
CA PHE A 87 -1.22 -5.09 0.39
C PHE A 87 -1.64 -3.63 0.53
N LEU A 88 -0.91 -2.84 1.33
CA LEU A 88 -1.06 -1.39 1.34
C LEU A 88 -0.82 -0.81 -0.06
N LEU A 89 0.33 -1.10 -0.68
CA LEU A 89 0.66 -0.64 -2.03
C LEU A 89 -0.41 -1.06 -3.05
N LEU A 90 -0.83 -2.33 -3.04
CA LEU A 90 -1.88 -2.83 -3.93
C LEU A 90 -3.17 -2.03 -3.76
N GLY A 91 -3.63 -1.83 -2.52
CA GLY A 91 -4.85 -1.07 -2.26
C GLY A 91 -4.75 0.38 -2.75
N MET A 92 -3.58 1.00 -2.65
CA MET A 92 -3.36 2.36 -3.16
C MET A 92 -3.36 2.39 -4.69
N LEU A 93 -2.75 1.41 -5.35
CA LEU A 93 -2.81 1.28 -6.81
C LEU A 93 -4.24 1.06 -7.30
N LEU A 94 -5.01 0.18 -6.65
CA LEU A 94 -6.43 0.00 -6.97
C LEU A 94 -7.22 1.30 -6.80
N LYS A 95 -6.90 2.12 -5.78
CA LYS A 95 -7.56 3.41 -5.55
C LYS A 95 -7.24 4.44 -6.65
N LEU A 96 -6.04 4.36 -7.22
CA LEU A 96 -5.60 5.15 -8.36
C LEU A 96 -6.16 4.65 -9.71
N GLY A 97 -6.96 3.57 -9.73
CA GLY A 97 -7.57 3.05 -10.94
C GLY A 97 -6.77 1.96 -11.66
N TYR A 98 -5.65 1.50 -11.09
CA TYR A 98 -4.98 0.30 -11.59
C TYR A 98 -5.87 -0.92 -11.42
N ARG A 99 -5.67 -1.92 -12.29
CA ARG A 99 -6.44 -3.16 -12.26
C ARG A 99 -5.57 -4.31 -11.80
N GLN A 100 -6.07 -5.07 -10.83
CA GLN A 100 -5.51 -6.37 -10.48
C GLN A 100 -6.15 -7.45 -11.36
N LEU A 101 -5.33 -8.38 -11.86
CA LEU A 101 -5.81 -9.59 -12.49
C LEU A 101 -5.62 -10.76 -11.51
N TYR A 102 -6.71 -11.42 -11.15
CA TYR A 102 -6.65 -12.76 -10.56
C TYR A 102 -6.80 -13.77 -11.69
N PHE A 103 -5.80 -14.63 -11.89
CA PHE A 103 -5.97 -15.84 -12.68
C PHE A 103 -6.45 -16.95 -11.76
N TYR A 104 -7.73 -17.31 -11.84
CA TYR A 104 -8.19 -18.58 -11.31
C TYR A 104 -7.75 -19.66 -12.29
N TYR A 105 -6.85 -20.56 -11.87
CA TYR A 105 -6.70 -21.85 -12.54
C TYR A 105 -7.95 -22.67 -12.19
N SER A 106 -8.88 -22.75 -13.15
CA SER A 106 -9.99 -23.70 -13.15
C SER A 106 -9.52 -25.07 -13.59
#